data_AF-A0A947TGJ2-F1
#
_entry.id   AF-A0A947TGJ2-F1
#
_cell.length_a   1.000
_cell.length_b   1.000
_cell.length_c   1.000
_cell.angle_alpha   90.00
_cell.angle_beta   90.00
_cell.angle_gamma   90.00
#
_symmetry.space_group_name_H-M   'P 1'
#
loop_
_entity.id
_entity.type
_entity.pdbx_description
1 polymer ?
#
loop_
_entity_poly.entity_id
_entity_poly.type
_entity_poly.pdbx_seq_one_letter_code
_entity_poly.pdbx_strand_id
1 'polypeptide(L)'
;MGDPRRYSIDGWLFLREGGATDAVDAGAGPLAPSYGRSQFGAVLRYDIGPRTSHLPQAYLRATGAVDSREADLAAGASIRPVATLPFRLHGEVRLSRTGEGVELRPAAFVTAGVEEELRPLAARVRFYGQAGYVGGEFATPFADGSLVVERDAKRFARGALAVGAGV
;
A
#
# COMPACT_ATOMS: atom_id res chain seq x y z
N MET A 1 -21.53 -0.48 -25.36
CA MET A 1 -20.14 -0.71 -24.88
C MET A 1 -20.07 -0.07 -23.50
N GLY A 2 -19.98 -0.84 -22.42
CA GLY A 2 -20.15 -0.34 -21.05
C GLY A 2 -19.10 0.71 -20.68
N ASP A 3 -19.51 1.74 -19.95
CA ASP A 3 -18.60 2.77 -19.43
C ASP A 3 -17.46 2.07 -18.66
N PRO A 4 -16.18 2.31 -19.01
CA PRO A 4 -15.07 1.72 -18.26
C PRO A 4 -15.24 2.02 -16.78
N ARG A 5 -15.19 0.99 -15.94
CA ARG A 5 -15.33 1.13 -14.48
C ARG A 5 -14.32 2.18 -13.99
N ARG A 6 -14.86 3.32 -13.56
CA ARG A 6 -14.08 4.46 -13.06
C ARG A 6 -13.69 4.33 -11.60
N TYR A 7 -14.24 3.34 -10.90
CA TYR A 7 -13.98 3.08 -9.49
C TYR A 7 -13.38 1.69 -9.30
N SER A 8 -12.40 1.59 -8.39
CA SER A 8 -11.90 0.31 -7.88
C SER A 8 -11.83 0.33 -6.35
N ILE A 9 -12.08 -0.82 -5.73
CA ILE A 9 -11.98 -1.00 -4.28
C ILE A 9 -11.14 -2.24 -4.03
N ASP A 10 -10.14 -2.09 -3.15
CA ASP A 10 -9.35 -3.21 -2.63
C ASP A 10 -9.40 -3.18 -1.11
N GLY A 11 -9.41 -4.37 -0.50
CA GLY A 11 -9.42 -4.52 0.95
C GLY A 11 -8.54 -5.69 1.37
N TRP A 12 -8.00 -5.60 2.59
CA TRP A 12 -7.13 -6.62 3.14
C TRP A 12 -7.31 -6.76 4.65
N LEU A 13 -6.97 -7.95 5.15
CA LEU A 13 -6.94 -8.32 6.55
C LEU A 13 -5.69 -9.18 6.77
N PHE A 14 -4.88 -8.80 7.75
CA PHE A 14 -3.75 -9.58 8.23
C PHE A 14 -4.04 -9.97 9.68
N LEU A 15 -4.16 -11.27 9.93
CA LEU A 15 -4.29 -11.83 11.27
C LEU A 15 -2.94 -12.44 11.65
N ARG A 16 -2.40 -12.04 12.80
CA ARG A 16 -1.12 -12.54 13.31
C ARG A 16 -1.33 -13.14 14.70
N GLU A 17 -0.65 -14.24 14.96
CA GLU A 17 -0.62 -14.89 16.26
C GLU A 17 0.44 -14.19 17.12
N GLY A 18 -0.01 -13.50 18.18
CA GLY A 18 0.83 -12.67 19.05
C GLY A 18 0.02 -11.51 19.62
N GLY A 19 -0.27 -11.57 20.93
CA GLY A 19 -0.85 -10.46 21.68
C GLY A 19 0.11 -9.27 21.74
N ALA A 20 -0.34 -8.16 22.32
CA ALA A 20 0.32 -6.85 22.39
C ALA A 20 1.76 -6.80 23.00
N THR A 21 2.42 -7.94 23.23
CA THR A 21 3.67 -8.05 24.01
C THR A 21 4.94 -8.34 23.19
N ASP A 22 4.85 -8.80 21.93
CA ASP A 22 6.02 -9.23 21.14
C ASP A 22 6.23 -8.47 19.81
N ALA A 23 5.62 -7.29 19.66
CA ALA A 23 5.98 -6.41 18.55
C ALA A 23 7.40 -5.88 18.78
N VAL A 24 8.35 -6.26 17.92
CA VAL A 24 9.65 -5.60 17.84
C VAL A 24 9.37 -4.14 17.51
N ASP A 25 9.71 -3.24 18.43
CA ASP A 25 9.67 -1.78 18.23
C ASP A 25 10.58 -1.40 17.05
N ALA A 26 10.03 -1.48 15.84
CA ALA A 26 10.69 -1.08 14.61
C ALA A 26 10.62 0.45 14.48
N GLY A 27 11.31 1.14 15.38
CA GLY A 27 11.53 2.59 15.31
C GLY A 27 11.23 3.31 16.62
N ALA A 28 12.28 3.87 17.24
CA ALA A 28 12.18 4.73 18.42
C ALA A 28 11.58 6.11 18.06
N GLY A 29 10.27 6.15 17.83
CA GLY A 29 9.48 7.37 17.70
C GLY A 29 8.07 7.17 18.30
N PRO A 30 7.40 8.24 18.77
CA PRO A 30 6.09 8.16 19.44
C PRO A 30 4.94 7.66 18.54
N LEU A 31 5.22 7.45 17.25
CA LEU A 31 4.31 6.86 16.25
C LEU A 31 4.90 5.58 15.66
N ALA A 32 5.51 4.73 16.49
CA ALA A 32 6.07 3.45 16.08
C ALA A 32 5.01 2.66 15.28
N PRO A 33 5.28 2.34 14.00
CA PRO A 33 4.31 1.64 13.17
C PRO A 33 4.01 0.27 13.78
N SER A 34 2.73 -0.13 13.77
CA SER A 34 2.22 -1.38 14.35
C SER A 34 2.66 -2.65 13.62
N TYR A 35 3.81 -2.63 12.94
CA TYR A 35 4.41 -3.78 12.27
C TYR A 35 4.56 -4.94 13.27
N GLY A 36 3.78 -6.00 13.05
CA GLY A 36 3.76 -7.19 13.91
C GLY A 36 2.39 -7.54 14.49
N ARG A 37 1.41 -6.62 14.49
CA ARG A 37 0.05 -6.88 15.02
C ARG A 37 -0.98 -7.20 13.93
N SER A 38 -2.15 -7.69 14.34
CA SER A 38 -3.29 -7.88 13.43
C SER A 38 -3.81 -6.54 12.93
N GLN A 39 -4.05 -6.43 11.62
CA GLN A 39 -4.36 -5.17 10.95
C GLN A 39 -5.30 -5.38 9.76
N PHE A 40 -6.07 -4.35 9.43
CA PHE A 40 -6.97 -4.35 8.28
C PHE A 40 -6.86 -3.04 7.50
N GLY A 41 -7.35 -3.05 6.27
CA GLY A 41 -7.47 -1.83 5.50
C GLY A 41 -8.30 -1.97 4.24
N ALA A 42 -8.66 -0.82 3.70
CA ALA A 42 -9.37 -0.70 2.44
C ALA A 42 -8.96 0.57 1.70
N VAL A 43 -9.03 0.53 0.38
CA VAL A 43 -8.75 1.67 -0.49
C VAL A 43 -9.76 1.72 -1.63
N LEU A 44 -10.45 2.85 -1.73
CA LEU A 44 -11.31 3.23 -2.83
C LEU A 44 -10.52 4.16 -3.75
N ARG A 45 -10.55 3.89 -5.06
CA ARG A 45 -9.90 4.70 -6.08
C ARG A 45 -10.89 5.11 -7.15
N TYR A 46 -10.71 6.32 -7.67
CA TYR A 46 -11.50 6.90 -8.75
C TYR A 46 -10.59 7.47 -9.83
N ASP A 47 -10.70 6.95 -11.05
CA ASP A 47 -9.95 7.42 -12.21
C ASP A 47 -10.53 8.76 -12.69
N ILE A 48 -9.70 9.80 -12.72
CA ILE A 48 -10.10 11.16 -13.07
C ILE A 48 -9.99 11.36 -14.58
N GLY A 49 -11.10 11.71 -15.23
CA GLY A 49 -11.10 12.05 -16.65
C GLY A 49 -10.91 10.85 -17.59
N PRO A 50 -10.63 11.08 -18.88
CA PRO A 50 -10.38 10.01 -19.84
C PRO A 50 -9.10 9.24 -19.49
N ARG A 51 -9.04 7.95 -19.81
CA ARG A 51 -7.83 7.14 -19.62
C ARG A 51 -6.69 7.69 -20.48
N THR A 52 -5.83 8.49 -19.86
CA THR A 52 -4.56 8.95 -20.42
C THR A 52 -3.41 8.12 -19.85
N SER A 53 -2.23 8.20 -20.47
CA SER A 53 -1.02 7.56 -19.96
C SER A 53 -0.53 8.15 -18.63
N HIS A 54 -1.03 9.32 -18.22
CA HIS A 54 -0.76 9.94 -16.92
C HIS A 54 -1.63 9.37 -15.78
N LEU A 55 -2.71 8.66 -16.11
CA LEU A 55 -3.55 7.92 -15.16
C LEU A 55 -3.90 8.71 -13.88
N PRO A 56 -4.41 9.95 -13.94
CA PRO A 56 -4.73 10.70 -12.73
C PRO A 56 -5.86 10.02 -11.94
N GLN A 57 -5.75 9.99 -10.62
CA GLN A 57 -6.65 9.23 -9.76
C GLN A 57 -6.83 9.90 -8.40
N ALA A 58 -8.06 9.96 -7.90
CA ALA A 58 -8.35 10.29 -6.51
C ALA A 58 -8.55 9.00 -5.70
N TYR A 59 -8.23 9.02 -4.42
CA TYR A 59 -8.43 7.86 -3.57
C TYR A 59 -8.78 8.24 -2.13
N LEU A 60 -9.43 7.29 -1.46
CA LEU A 60 -9.71 7.28 -0.03
C LEU A 60 -9.23 5.94 0.53
N ARG A 61 -8.40 5.95 1.56
CA ARG A 61 -7.91 4.74 2.24
C ARG A 61 -8.20 4.80 3.72
N ALA A 62 -8.55 3.67 4.30
CA ALA A 62 -8.70 3.49 5.74
C ALA A 62 -7.88 2.28 6.17
N THR A 63 -7.11 2.41 7.24
CA THR A 63 -6.30 1.33 7.82
C THR A 63 -6.44 1.35 9.34
N GLY A 64 -6.37 0.20 9.98
CA GLY A 64 -6.45 0.12 11.43
C GLY A 64 -5.85 -1.15 12.00
N ALA A 65 -5.52 -1.09 13.28
CA ALA A 65 -5.19 -2.28 14.06
C ALA A 65 -6.49 -2.99 14.49
N VAL A 66 -6.48 -4.31 14.55
CA VAL A 66 -7.64 -5.10 14.99
C VAL A 66 -7.80 -5.02 16.51
N ASP A 67 -6.67 -5.04 17.23
CA ASP A 67 -6.64 -5.14 18.70
C ASP A 67 -6.38 -3.80 19.41
N SER A 68 -6.40 -2.68 18.69
CA SER A 68 -6.21 -1.35 19.27
C SER A 68 -7.14 -0.32 18.63
N ARG A 69 -7.17 0.89 19.20
CA ARG A 69 -7.94 2.02 18.65
C ARG A 69 -7.16 2.82 17.60
N GLU A 70 -5.96 2.37 17.23
CA GLU A 70 -5.14 3.04 16.21
C GLU A 70 -5.78 2.84 14.83
N ALA A 71 -6.01 3.95 14.14
CA ALA A 71 -6.60 3.94 12.81
C ALA A 71 -6.18 5.18 12.02
N ASP A 72 -5.99 5.02 10.72
CA ASP A 72 -5.71 6.10 9.77
C ASP A 72 -6.82 6.15 8.72
N LEU A 73 -7.31 7.35 8.44
CA LEU A 73 -8.13 7.65 7.27
C LEU A 73 -7.38 8.66 6.41
N ALA A 74 -7.14 8.37 5.14
CA ALA A 74 -6.45 9.29 4.25
C ALA A 74 -7.21 9.51 2.94
N ALA A 75 -7.25 10.77 2.50
CA ALA A 75 -7.80 11.17 1.22
C ALA A 75 -6.69 11.83 0.39
N GLY A 76 -6.55 11.41 -0.86
CA GLY A 76 -5.45 11.88 -1.69
C GLY A 76 -5.71 11.77 -3.18
N ALA A 77 -4.71 12.20 -3.94
CA ALA A 77 -4.68 12.09 -5.38
C ALA A 77 -3.30 11.62 -5.84
N SER A 78 -3.28 10.97 -7.00
CA SER A 78 -2.06 10.49 -7.62
C SER A 78 -2.07 10.68 -9.12
N ILE A 79 -0.86 10.78 -9.69
CA ILE A 79 -0.63 10.89 -11.12
C ILE A 79 0.64 10.14 -11.48
N ARG A 80 0.73 9.65 -12.71
CA ARG A 80 1.99 9.21 -13.35
C ARG A 80 2.58 10.40 -14.13
N PRO A 81 3.60 11.10 -13.61
CA PRO A 81 4.14 12.30 -14.26
C PRO A 81 4.76 11.97 -15.62
N VAL A 82 5.50 10.86 -15.69
CA VAL A 82 6.14 10.38 -16.92
C VAL A 82 5.50 9.06 -17.33
N ALA A 83 4.77 9.07 -18.45
CA ALA A 83 3.97 7.95 -18.95
C ALA A 83 4.72 6.62 -19.08
N THR A 84 6.01 6.67 -19.40
CA THR A 84 6.88 5.50 -19.65
C THR A 84 7.52 4.94 -18.39
N LEU A 85 7.47 5.67 -17.27
CA LEU A 85 8.13 5.26 -16.03
C LEU A 85 7.11 4.63 -15.06
N PRO A 86 7.51 3.60 -14.31
CA PRO A 86 6.59 2.86 -13.44
C PRO A 86 6.30 3.57 -12.11
N PHE A 87 6.57 4.88 -12.00
CA PHE A 87 6.32 5.64 -10.78
C PHE A 87 5.06 6.50 -10.83
N ARG A 88 4.46 6.70 -9.67
CA ARG A 88 3.33 7.62 -9.43
C ARG A 88 3.69 8.56 -8.32
N LEU A 89 3.37 9.83 -8.50
CA LEU A 89 3.44 10.86 -7.47
C LEU A 89 2.09 10.92 -6.75
N HIS A 90 2.12 11.07 -5.43
CA HIS A 90 0.95 11.12 -4.57
C HIS A 90 1.02 12.33 -3.65
N GLY A 91 -0.15 12.90 -3.37
CA GLY A 91 -0.36 13.84 -2.28
C GLY A 91 -1.63 13.47 -1.53
N GLU A 92 -1.56 13.38 -0.21
CA GLU A 92 -2.71 13.03 0.63
C GLU A 92 -2.71 13.78 1.95
N VAL A 93 -3.89 13.82 2.58
CA VAL A 93 -4.06 14.23 3.97
C VAL A 93 -4.56 13.03 4.75
N ARG A 94 -3.87 12.72 5.85
CA ARG A 94 -4.19 11.64 6.77
C ARG A 94 -4.82 12.21 8.03
N LEU A 95 -5.85 11.54 8.53
CA LEU A 95 -6.41 11.72 9.85
C LEU A 95 -6.01 10.47 10.65
N SER A 96 -5.03 10.64 11.53
CA SER A 96 -4.42 9.57 12.31
C SER A 96 -4.96 9.59 13.72
N ARG A 97 -5.62 8.51 14.14
CA ARG A 97 -5.99 8.28 15.54
C ARG A 97 -4.88 7.50 16.21
N THR A 98 -4.26 8.10 17.20
CA THR A 98 -3.24 7.50 18.06
C THR A 98 -3.81 7.29 19.45
N GLY A 99 -3.04 6.67 20.37
CA GLY A 99 -3.44 6.56 21.78
C GLY A 99 -3.70 7.91 22.46
N GLU A 100 -3.14 9.00 21.94
CA GLU A 100 -3.13 10.34 22.55
C GLU A 100 -4.16 11.31 21.93
N GLY A 101 -4.72 10.99 20.75
CA GLY A 101 -5.67 11.88 20.09
C GLY A 101 -5.89 11.59 18.62
N VAL A 102 -6.35 12.61 17.90
CA VAL A 102 -6.49 12.60 16.44
C VAL A 102 -5.63 13.71 15.86
N GLU A 103 -4.75 13.36 14.92
CA GLU A 103 -3.82 14.27 14.27
C GLU A 103 -4.10 14.34 12.77
N LEU A 104 -3.98 15.54 12.18
CA LEU A 104 -4.04 15.75 10.75
C LEU A 104 -2.61 15.82 10.18
N ARG A 105 -2.28 14.91 9.26
CA ARG A 105 -0.93 14.70 8.74
C ARG A 105 -0.92 14.73 7.22
N PRO A 106 -0.48 15.83 6.59
CA PRO A 106 -0.30 15.86 5.14
C PRO A 106 0.89 14.97 4.74
N ALA A 107 0.85 14.37 3.55
CA ALA A 107 1.94 13.56 3.03
C ALA A 107 2.11 13.74 1.53
N ALA A 108 3.35 13.69 1.07
CA ALA A 108 3.72 13.67 -0.33
C ALA A 108 4.74 12.56 -0.55
N PHE A 109 4.51 11.69 -1.54
CA PHE A 109 5.33 10.52 -1.75
C PHE A 109 5.27 10.02 -3.18
N VAL A 110 6.22 9.17 -3.53
CA VAL A 110 6.30 8.49 -4.82
C VAL A 110 6.19 6.99 -4.58
N THR A 111 5.44 6.29 -5.43
CA THR A 111 5.36 4.83 -5.44
C THR A 111 5.84 4.30 -6.78
N ALA A 112 6.55 3.19 -6.81
CA ALA A 112 6.86 2.44 -8.03
C ALA A 112 6.48 0.97 -7.86
N GLY A 113 6.02 0.35 -8.94
CA GLY A 113 5.66 -1.06 -8.95
C GLY A 113 5.97 -1.70 -10.28
N VAL A 114 6.56 -2.90 -10.24
CA VAL A 114 6.90 -3.69 -11.44
C VAL A 114 6.44 -5.12 -11.21
N GLU A 115 5.82 -5.70 -12.23
CA GLU A 115 5.53 -7.13 -12.30
C GLU A 115 6.12 -7.67 -13.59
N GLU A 116 7.05 -8.62 -13.49
CA GLU A 116 7.74 -9.21 -14.62
C GLU A 116 7.74 -10.74 -14.56
N GLU A 117 7.59 -11.35 -15.73
CA GLU A 117 7.71 -12.79 -15.91
C GLU A 117 9.13 -13.16 -16.37
N LEU A 118 9.86 -13.86 -15.50
CA LEU A 118 11.17 -14.43 -15.78
C LEU A 118 11.01 -15.73 -16.56
N ARG A 119 10.91 -15.60 -17.89
CA ARG A 119 10.68 -16.72 -18.82
C ARG A 119 11.63 -17.92 -18.66
N PRO A 120 12.95 -17.77 -18.39
CA PRO A 120 13.83 -18.92 -18.18
C PRO A 120 13.53 -19.72 -16.91
N LEU A 121 12.93 -19.08 -15.91
CA LEU A 121 12.70 -19.65 -14.58
C LEU A 121 11.23 -20.05 -14.34
N ALA A 122 10.35 -19.74 -15.30
CA ALA A 122 8.90 -19.81 -15.14
C ALA A 122 8.44 -19.13 -13.84
N ALA A 123 9.11 -18.04 -13.48
CA ALA A 123 8.91 -17.30 -12.23
C ALA A 123 8.36 -15.90 -12.51
N ARG A 124 7.60 -15.36 -11.58
CA ARG A 124 7.09 -14.00 -11.56
C ARG A 124 7.79 -13.23 -10.45
N VAL A 125 8.29 -12.04 -10.77
CA VAL A 125 8.85 -11.10 -9.81
C VAL A 125 7.88 -9.93 -9.68
N ARG A 126 7.50 -9.60 -8.45
CA ARG A 126 6.72 -8.42 -8.10
C ARG A 126 7.55 -7.56 -7.19
N PHE A 127 7.83 -6.34 -7.63
CA PHE A 127 8.51 -5.32 -6.86
C PHE A 127 7.55 -4.17 -6.57
N TYR A 128 7.57 -3.69 -5.34
CA TYR A 128 6.92 -2.46 -4.93
C TYR A 128 7.89 -1.63 -4.10
N GLY A 129 7.85 -0.31 -4.27
CA GLY A 129 8.59 0.61 -3.43
C GLY A 129 7.85 1.93 -3.29
N GLN A 130 8.04 2.58 -2.15
CA GLN A 130 7.59 3.94 -1.93
C GLN A 130 8.56 4.72 -1.05
N ALA A 131 8.61 6.02 -1.29
CA ALA A 131 9.37 6.94 -0.45
C ALA A 131 8.71 8.31 -0.45
N GLY A 132 8.80 9.01 0.67
CA GLY A 132 8.24 10.33 0.78
C GLY A 132 8.38 10.94 2.15
N TYR A 133 7.49 11.89 2.43
CA TYR A 133 7.51 12.67 3.65
C TYR A 133 6.09 12.82 4.19
N VAL A 134 5.94 12.64 5.50
CA VAL A 134 4.71 12.92 6.23
C VAL A 134 4.97 14.13 7.12
N GLY A 135 4.14 15.16 7.00
CA GLY A 135 4.12 16.32 7.90
C GLY A 135 3.22 16.10 9.12
N GLY A 136 3.21 17.08 10.02
CA GLY A 136 2.50 17.01 11.30
C GLY A 136 3.44 17.37 12.45
N GLU A 137 3.01 17.08 13.68
CA GLU A 137 3.81 17.27 14.89
C GLU A 137 5.07 16.39 14.87
N PHE A 138 4.96 15.22 14.23
CA PHE A 138 6.05 14.26 14.04
C PHE A 138 6.35 14.08 12.55
N ALA A 139 6.96 15.12 11.97
CA ALA A 139 7.25 15.19 10.56
C ALA A 139 8.47 14.33 10.19
N THR A 140 8.28 13.34 9.32
CA THR A 140 9.21 12.21 9.18
C THR A 140 9.34 11.78 7.72
N PRO A 141 10.57 11.65 7.17
CA PRO A 141 10.78 10.98 5.90
C PRO A 141 10.60 9.47 6.07
N PHE A 142 10.06 8.80 5.06
CA PHE A 142 9.88 7.36 5.07
C PHE A 142 10.28 6.74 3.73
N ALA A 143 10.67 5.47 3.80
CA ALA A 143 10.85 4.61 2.64
C ALA A 143 10.50 3.18 3.02
N ASP A 144 9.75 2.51 2.17
CA ASP A 144 9.47 1.07 2.29
C ASP A 144 9.39 0.42 0.91
N GLY A 145 9.41 -0.90 0.90
CA GLY A 145 9.24 -1.66 -0.32
C GLY A 145 9.06 -3.14 -0.03
N SER A 146 8.69 -3.87 -1.06
CA SER A 146 8.62 -5.31 -1.04
C SER A 146 9.11 -5.91 -2.35
N LEU A 147 9.70 -7.09 -2.25
CA LEU A 147 10.11 -7.89 -3.40
C LEU A 147 9.61 -9.31 -3.19
N VAL A 148 8.76 -9.78 -4.09
CA VAL A 148 8.20 -11.12 -4.05
C VAL A 148 8.59 -11.85 -5.33
N VAL A 149 9.12 -13.06 -5.18
CA VAL A 149 9.43 -13.97 -6.30
C VAL A 149 8.61 -15.23 -6.13
N GLU A 150 7.77 -15.53 -7.12
CA GLU A 150 6.85 -16.67 -7.13
C GLU A 150 7.08 -17.54 -8.36
N ARG A 151 6.92 -18.85 -8.22
CA ARG A 151 6.93 -19.80 -9.35
C ARG A 151 5.67 -20.64 -9.31
N ASP A 152 5.13 -20.95 -10.48
CA ASP A 152 4.00 -21.87 -10.59
C ASP A 152 4.45 -23.28 -10.16
N ALA A 153 3.90 -23.76 -9.05
CA ALA A 153 4.13 -25.11 -8.55
C ALA A 153 3.24 -26.13 -9.26
N LYS A 154 1.99 -25.75 -9.58
CA LYS A 154 1.05 -26.61 -10.31
C LYS A 154 -0.02 -25.79 -11.01
N ARG A 155 -0.35 -26.14 -12.26
CA ARG A 155 -1.53 -25.60 -12.95
C ARG A 155 -2.64 -26.65 -12.99
N PHE A 156 -3.87 -26.18 -12.89
CA PHE A 156 -5.11 -26.97 -12.96
C PHE A 156 -6.03 -26.36 -14.03
N ALA A 157 -7.06 -27.09 -14.44
CA ALA A 157 -7.98 -26.64 -15.49
C ALA A 157 -8.67 -25.28 -15.21
N ARG A 158 -8.77 -24.86 -13.94
CA ARG A 158 -9.42 -23.61 -13.51
C ARG A 158 -8.57 -22.75 -12.56
N GLY A 159 -7.25 -22.95 -12.53
CA GLY A 159 -6.40 -22.15 -11.65
C GLY A 159 -4.95 -22.61 -11.60
N ALA A 160 -4.14 -21.93 -10.80
CA ALA A 160 -2.75 -22.30 -10.56
C ALA A 160 -2.42 -22.16 -9.08
N LEU A 161 -1.52 -23.02 -8.60
CA LEU A 161 -0.84 -22.92 -7.33
C LEU A 161 0.57 -22.39 -7.60
N ALA A 162 0.94 -21.31 -6.92
CA ALA A 162 2.28 -20.75 -6.95
C ALA A 162 2.90 -20.83 -5.56
N VAL A 163 4.23 -20.95 -5.52
CA VAL A 163 5.04 -20.92 -4.30
C VAL A 163 6.13 -19.87 -4.49
N GLY A 164 6.39 -19.08 -3.46
CA GLY A 164 7.34 -17.98 -3.55
C GLY A 164 7.89 -17.57 -2.20
N ALA A 165 8.85 -16.64 -2.26
CA ALA A 165 9.43 -15.97 -1.11
C ALA A 165 9.45 -14.47 -1.38
N GLY A 166 9.42 -13.67 -0.31
CA GLY A 166 9.57 -12.24 -0.43
C GLY A 166 10.10 -11.59 0.82
N VAL A 167 10.52 -10.34 0.66
CA VAL A 167 11.00 -9.43 1.70
C VAL A 167 10.19 -8.15 1.69
#